data_AF-A0A4Y2KI71-F1
#
_entry.id   AF-A0A4Y2KI71-F1
#
_cell.length_a   1.000
_cell.length_b   1.000
_cell.length_c   1.000
_cell.angle_alpha   90.00
_cell.angle_beta   90.00
_cell.angle_gamma   90.00
#
_symmetry.space_group_name_H-M   'P 1'
#
loop_
_entity.id
_entity.type
_entity.pdbx_description
1 polymer ?
#
loop_
_entity_poly.entity_id
_entity_poly.type
_entity_poly.pdbx_seq_one_letter_code
_entity_poly.pdbx_strand_id
1 'polypeptide(L)'
;MCDFFGTLESLYVFFTGSTHRWTILMTNVEVTINRLSETGRSSHYEAVMPVFKFFKKIVDATEELCDASETIEVRGAAQTLLPTTCDFLFLCFLCLWNNVLEEVNHVQKYLQILGISFEKSVIKMRSLKVFLKDKRNDLVGRKHCKTVTHVKRWAFL
;
A
#
# COMPACT_ATOMS: atom_id res chain seq x y z
N MET A 1 17.30 4.09 -7.20
CA MET A 1 15.99 3.59 -7.63
C MET A 1 15.45 2.79 -6.46
N CYS A 2 14.56 3.38 -5.65
CA CYS A 2 13.95 2.67 -4.54
C CYS A 2 12.92 1.70 -5.09
N ASP A 3 12.92 0.47 -4.60
CA ASP A 3 11.85 -0.46 -4.88
C ASP A 3 10.52 0.02 -4.24
N PHE A 4 9.40 -0.60 -4.62
CA PHE A 4 8.08 -0.24 -4.11
C PHE A 4 8.02 -0.22 -2.58
N PHE A 5 8.63 -1.22 -1.92
CA PHE A 5 8.55 -1.34 -0.47
C PHE A 5 9.43 -0.32 0.24
N GLY A 6 10.56 0.08 -0.33
CA GLY A 6 11.39 1.16 0.18
C GLY A 6 10.71 2.53 0.08
N THR A 7 9.94 2.77 -0.98
CA THR A 7 9.11 3.98 -1.10
C THR A 7 7.98 3.97 -0.07
N LEU A 8 7.31 2.82 0.08
CA LEU A 8 6.28 2.62 1.10
C LEU A 8 6.83 2.83 2.51
N GLU A 9 8.00 2.26 2.81
CA GLU A 9 8.67 2.41 4.10
C GLU A 9 9.06 3.87 4.36
N SER A 10 9.61 4.57 3.35
CA SER A 10 9.97 5.99 3.45
C SER A 10 8.75 6.85 3.80
N LEU A 11 7.60 6.55 3.21
CA LEU A 11 6.32 7.20 3.52
C LEU A 11 5.92 6.99 4.99
N TYR A 12 5.98 5.75 5.46
CA TYR A 12 5.65 5.43 6.86
C TYR A 12 6.63 6.06 7.85
N VAL A 13 7.94 5.98 7.60
CA VAL A 13 8.97 6.59 8.45
C VAL A 13 8.81 8.11 8.50
N PHE A 14 8.52 8.74 7.35
CA PHE A 14 8.27 10.17 7.28
C PHE A 14 7.12 10.59 8.20
N PHE A 15 5.93 10.00 8.07
CA PHE A 15 4.78 10.40 8.88
C PHE A 15 4.88 9.96 10.35
N THR A 16 5.38 8.76 10.63
CA THR A 16 5.45 8.25 12.01
C THR A 16 6.59 8.87 12.83
N GLY A 17 7.63 9.37 12.16
CA GLY A 17 8.78 10.01 12.81
C GLY A 17 8.51 11.39 13.43
N SER A 18 7.29 11.92 13.35
CA SER A 18 6.90 13.17 14.02
C SER A 18 5.43 13.16 14.39
N THR A 19 5.11 13.54 15.64
CA THR A 19 3.72 13.70 16.10
C THR A 19 2.98 14.75 15.28
N HIS A 20 3.65 15.82 14.86
CA HIS A 20 3.06 16.89 14.03
C HIS A 20 2.65 16.35 12.65
N ARG A 21 3.59 15.72 11.94
CA ARG A 21 3.32 15.12 10.61
C ARG A 21 2.28 14.02 10.68
N TRP A 22 2.32 13.20 11.72
CA TRP A 22 1.30 12.19 11.97
C TRP A 22 -0.09 12.82 12.18
N THR A 23 -0.18 13.93 12.90
CA THR A 23 -1.44 14.65 13.12
C THR A 23 -1.98 15.20 11.80
N ILE A 24 -1.14 15.82 10.97
CA ILE A 24 -1.53 16.29 9.63
C ILE A 24 -2.10 15.14 8.78
N LEU A 25 -1.42 13.98 8.76
CA LEU A 25 -1.92 12.80 8.08
C LEU A 25 -3.29 12.34 8.61
N MET A 26 -3.46 12.28 9.92
CA MET A 26 -4.70 11.82 10.54
C MET A 26 -5.86 12.81 10.39
N THR A 27 -5.58 14.11 10.30
CA THR A 27 -6.60 15.13 9.97
C THR A 27 -7.14 14.91 8.56
N ASN A 28 -6.26 14.57 7.62
CA ASN A 28 -6.64 14.26 6.25
C ASN A 28 -7.33 12.88 6.15
N VAL A 29 -6.87 11.88 6.89
CA VAL A 29 -7.38 10.51 6.90
C VAL A 29 -8.35 10.31 8.06
N GLU A 30 -9.65 10.55 7.80
CA GLU A 30 -10.82 10.37 8.69
C GLU A 30 -10.97 8.94 9.27
N VAL A 31 -10.00 8.56 10.10
CA VAL A 31 -9.84 7.34 10.88
C VAL A 31 -9.40 6.11 10.06
N THR A 32 -8.36 5.45 10.59
CA THR A 32 -7.84 4.09 10.30
C THR A 32 -6.59 3.96 9.40
N ILE A 33 -5.52 4.71 9.67
CA ILE A 33 -4.16 4.21 9.40
C ILE A 33 -3.60 3.74 10.73
N ASN A 34 -3.57 2.44 10.98
CA ASN A 34 -2.86 1.92 12.14
C ASN A 34 -1.37 2.20 11.94
N ARG A 35 -0.70 2.72 12.97
CA ARG A 35 0.77 2.69 13.02
C ARG A 35 1.19 1.22 12.88
N LEU A 36 2.09 0.94 11.95
CA LEU A 36 2.58 -0.41 11.72
C LEU A 36 3.05 -1.02 13.05
N SER A 37 2.32 -2.01 13.56
CA SER A 37 2.74 -2.78 14.72
C SER A 37 3.83 -3.75 14.30
N GLU A 38 4.87 -3.85 15.11
CA GLU A 38 6.14 -4.57 14.90
C GLU A 38 6.03 -6.11 14.81
N THR A 39 4.83 -6.69 14.68
CA THR A 39 4.60 -8.14 14.60
C THR A 39 4.63 -8.62 13.16
N GLY A 40 5.86 -8.85 12.69
CA GLY A 40 6.20 -9.26 11.32
C GLY A 40 5.45 -10.49 10.78
N ARG A 41 5.16 -10.41 9.47
CA ARG A 41 4.47 -11.36 8.56
C ARG A 41 2.97 -11.14 8.35
N SER A 42 2.24 -10.55 9.29
CA SER A 42 0.91 -9.97 9.01
C SER A 42 1.00 -8.53 8.45
N SER A 43 2.23 -8.02 8.31
CA SER A 43 2.58 -6.61 8.16
C SER A 43 2.39 -6.01 6.76
N HIS A 44 2.56 -6.78 5.68
CA HIS A 44 2.59 -6.16 4.34
C HIS A 44 1.21 -5.74 3.85
N TYR A 45 0.17 -6.56 4.05
CA TYR A 45 -1.20 -6.16 3.69
C TYR A 45 -1.67 -4.98 4.54
N GLU A 46 -1.36 -5.02 5.84
CA GLU A 46 -1.71 -3.94 6.78
C GLU A 46 -0.95 -2.63 6.50
N ALA A 47 0.20 -2.69 5.83
CA ALA A 47 0.93 -1.52 5.33
C ALA A 47 0.41 -1.03 3.95
N VAL A 48 0.09 -1.96 3.05
CA VAL A 48 -0.28 -1.60 1.68
C VAL A 48 -1.73 -1.12 1.60
N MET A 49 -2.64 -1.76 2.34
CA MET A 49 -4.08 -1.47 2.29
C MET A 49 -4.43 -0.02 2.68
N PRO A 50 -3.90 0.57 3.79
CA PRO A 50 -4.22 1.95 4.14
C PRO A 50 -3.71 2.94 3.09
N VAL A 51 -2.51 2.71 2.56
CA VAL A 51 -1.94 3.56 1.51
C VAL A 51 -2.75 3.48 0.23
N PHE A 52 -3.18 2.28 -0.18
CA PHE A 52 -4.07 2.11 -1.33
C PHE A 52 -5.43 2.81 -1.12
N LYS A 53 -6.03 2.65 0.06
CA LYS A 53 -7.37 3.16 0.38
C LYS A 53 -7.40 4.69 0.51
N PHE A 54 -6.36 5.28 1.08
CA PHE A 54 -6.30 6.70 1.42
C PHE A 54 -5.25 7.47 0.62
N PHE A 55 -4.85 6.94 -0.54
CA PHE A 55 -3.74 7.48 -1.34
C PHE A 55 -3.84 8.99 -1.59
N LYS A 56 -5.00 9.49 -2.03
CA LYS A 56 -5.21 10.93 -2.25
C LYS A 56 -4.96 11.74 -0.97
N LYS A 57 -5.52 11.31 0.15
CA LYS A 57 -5.38 12.02 1.44
C LYS A 57 -3.92 12.02 1.94
N ILE A 58 -3.16 10.98 1.60
CA ILE A 58 -1.73 10.90 1.88
C ILE A 58 -0.95 11.89 1.00
N VAL A 59 -1.32 12.00 -0.28
CA VAL A 59 -0.76 13.00 -1.21
C VAL A 59 -1.06 14.41 -0.70
N ASP A 60 -2.33 14.71 -0.42
CA ASP A 60 -2.77 16.02 0.10
C ASP A 60 -2.00 16.39 1.39
N ALA A 61 -1.84 15.45 2.33
CA ALA A 61 -1.06 15.65 3.55
C ALA A 61 0.45 15.85 3.30
N THR A 62 1.00 15.22 2.25
CA THR A 62 2.41 15.39 1.87
C THR A 62 2.64 16.74 1.18
N GLU A 63 1.65 17.20 0.40
CA GLU A 63 1.65 18.53 -0.22
C GLU A 63 1.55 19.64 0.83
N GLU A 64 0.69 19.49 1.85
CA GLU A 64 0.62 20.42 3.00
C GLU A 64 1.98 20.55 3.69
N LEU A 65 2.73 19.43 3.82
CA LEU A 65 4.07 19.43 4.41
C LEU A 65 5.16 20.02 3.49
N CYS A 66 4.82 20.40 2.26
CA CYS A 66 5.69 21.15 1.37
C CYS A 66 5.59 22.68 1.57
N ASP A 67 4.69 23.15 2.43
CA ASP A 67 4.45 24.56 2.65
C ASP A 67 5.62 25.31 3.30
N ALA A 68 5.61 26.64 3.13
CA ALA A 68 6.64 27.53 3.68
C ALA A 68 6.58 27.65 5.23
N SER A 69 5.46 27.26 5.84
CA SER A 69 5.27 27.20 7.30
C SER A 69 6.09 26.10 7.97
N GLU A 70 6.49 25.06 7.21
CA GLU A 70 7.29 23.95 7.71
C GLU A 70 8.80 24.27 7.74
N THR A 71 9.52 23.53 8.57
CA THR A 71 11.00 23.55 8.61
C THR A 71 11.60 23.20 7.25
N ILE A 72 12.79 23.73 6.96
CA ILE A 72 13.50 23.48 5.69
C ILE A 72 13.70 21.99 5.47
N GLU A 73 14.01 21.25 6.55
CA GLU A 73 14.24 19.81 6.54
C GLU A 73 12.96 19.03 6.21
N VAL A 74 11.84 19.36 6.85
CA VAL A 74 10.54 18.70 6.59
C VAL A 74 10.07 18.97 5.18
N ARG A 75 10.13 20.22 4.74
CA ARG A 75 9.75 20.61 3.37
C ARG A 75 10.62 19.90 2.33
N GLY A 76 11.94 19.89 2.51
CA GLY A 76 12.83 19.20 1.59
C GLY A 76 12.58 17.69 1.52
N ALA A 77 12.30 17.06 2.66
CA ALA A 77 11.93 15.64 2.72
C ALA A 77 10.59 15.37 2.02
N ALA A 78 9.56 16.19 2.27
CA ALA A 78 8.25 16.07 1.62
C ALA A 78 8.34 16.25 0.09
N GLN A 79 9.09 17.26 -0.36
CA GLN A 79 9.33 17.55 -1.78
C GLN A 79 10.08 16.42 -2.49
N THR A 80 10.90 15.65 -1.77
CA THR A 80 11.59 14.47 -2.31
C THR A 80 10.69 13.23 -2.31
N LEU A 81 9.84 13.08 -1.29
CA LEU A 81 8.97 11.93 -1.11
C LEU A 81 7.78 11.94 -2.08
N LEU A 82 7.19 13.10 -2.33
CA LEU A 82 5.99 13.26 -3.14
C LEU A 82 6.15 12.70 -4.57
N PRO A 83 7.21 13.04 -5.35
CA PRO A 83 7.39 12.49 -6.69
C PRO A 83 7.58 10.97 -6.70
N THR A 84 8.25 10.41 -5.68
CA THR A 84 8.44 8.95 -5.59
C THR A 84 7.15 8.22 -5.25
N THR A 85 6.28 8.84 -4.46
CA THR A 85 4.96 8.29 -4.07
C THR A 85 3.94 8.40 -5.21
N CYS A 86 4.08 9.41 -6.07
CA CYS A 86 3.23 9.61 -7.25
C CYS A 86 3.81 8.97 -8.54
N ASP A 87 4.94 8.27 -8.44
CA ASP A 87 5.55 7.60 -9.59
C ASP A 87 4.61 6.53 -10.18
N PHE A 88 4.57 6.45 -11.51
CA PHE A 88 3.68 5.52 -12.20
C PHE A 88 3.93 4.05 -11.83
N LEU A 89 5.19 3.65 -11.66
CA LEU A 89 5.52 2.28 -11.26
C LEU A 89 5.09 2.04 -9.82
N PHE A 90 5.32 3.00 -8.92
CA PHE A 90 4.83 2.91 -7.54
C PHE A 90 3.32 2.70 -7.49
N LEU A 91 2.54 3.49 -8.24
CA LEU A 91 1.07 3.35 -8.33
C LEU A 91 0.63 1.99 -8.90
N CYS A 92 1.31 1.53 -9.95
CA CYS A 92 1.05 0.20 -10.52
C CYS A 92 1.32 -0.91 -9.52
N PHE A 93 2.45 -0.83 -8.81
CA PHE A 93 2.81 -1.79 -7.77
C PHE A 93 1.89 -1.70 -6.55
N LEU A 94 1.43 -0.51 -6.18
CA LEU A 94 0.46 -0.32 -5.08
C LEU A 94 -0.83 -1.07 -5.37
N CYS A 95 -1.36 -0.92 -6.59
CA CYS A 95 -2.53 -1.65 -7.06
C CYS A 95 -2.27 -3.16 -7.11
N LEU A 96 -1.12 -3.58 -7.64
CA LEU A 96 -0.76 -4.99 -7.75
C LEU A 96 -0.66 -5.65 -6.37
N TRP A 97 0.12 -5.06 -5.47
CA TRP A 97 0.38 -5.59 -4.14
C TRP A 97 -0.88 -5.57 -3.28
N ASN A 98 -1.73 -4.55 -3.37
CA ASN A 98 -3.00 -4.55 -2.62
C ASN A 98 -3.84 -5.79 -2.98
N ASN A 99 -4.01 -6.09 -4.27
CA ASN A 99 -4.79 -7.25 -4.72
C ASN A 99 -4.15 -8.59 -4.33
N VAL A 100 -2.83 -8.71 -4.45
CA VAL A 100 -2.12 -9.97 -4.15
C VAL A 100 -2.10 -10.23 -2.66
N LEU A 101 -1.76 -9.20 -1.86
CA LEU A 101 -1.63 -9.32 -0.42
C LEU A 101 -2.98 -9.50 0.28
N GLU A 102 -4.07 -8.98 -0.29
CA GLU A 102 -5.43 -9.23 0.22
C GLU A 102 -5.76 -10.73 0.23
N GLU A 103 -5.58 -11.42 -0.89
CA GLU A 103 -5.85 -12.86 -0.98
C GLU A 103 -4.89 -13.69 -0.14
N VAL A 104 -3.60 -13.32 -0.10
CA VAL A 104 -2.61 -13.97 0.77
C VAL A 104 -3.01 -13.82 2.24
N ASN A 105 -3.41 -12.62 2.66
CA ASN A 105 -3.86 -12.36 4.03
C ASN A 105 -5.13 -13.15 4.36
N HIS A 106 -6.09 -13.24 3.44
CA HIS A 106 -7.29 -14.03 3.63
C HIS A 106 -6.99 -15.52 3.81
N VAL A 107 -6.08 -16.08 3.00
CA VAL A 107 -5.64 -17.48 3.14
C VAL A 107 -4.87 -17.68 4.45
N GLN A 108 -3.98 -16.76 4.83
CA GLN A 108 -3.24 -16.83 6.08
C GLN A 108 -4.19 -16.87 7.28
N LYS A 109 -5.16 -15.95 7.34
CA LYS A 109 -6.19 -15.92 8.39
C LYS A 109 -7.00 -17.21 8.42
N TYR A 110 -7.38 -17.74 7.25
CA TYR A 110 -8.11 -19.00 7.13
C TYR A 110 -7.32 -20.19 7.71
N LEU A 111 -6.02 -20.26 7.45
CA LEU A 111 -5.15 -21.33 7.95
C LEU A 111 -4.89 -21.23 9.46
N GLN A 112 -5.09 -20.06 10.06
CA GLN A 112 -4.95 -19.83 11.49
C GLN A 112 -6.22 -20.14 12.30
N ILE A 113 -7.32 -20.56 11.64
CA ILE A 113 -8.57 -20.95 12.32
C ILE A 113 -8.33 -22.23 13.12
N LEU A 114 -8.63 -22.18 14.43
CA LEU A 114 -8.56 -23.35 15.30
C LEU A 114 -9.49 -24.47 14.81
N GLY A 115 -8.98 -25.69 14.76
CA GLY A 115 -9.76 -26.87 14.33
C GLY A 115 -9.95 -27.01 12.82
N ILE A 116 -9.22 -26.24 11.99
CA ILE A 116 -9.22 -26.46 10.55
C ILE A 116 -8.66 -27.84 10.19
N SER A 117 -9.35 -28.59 9.33
CA SER A 117 -8.85 -29.87 8.84
C SER A 117 -7.69 -29.68 7.87
N PHE A 118 -6.78 -30.64 7.84
CA PHE A 118 -5.67 -30.65 6.88
C PHE A 118 -6.17 -30.57 5.43
N GLU A 119 -7.24 -31.31 5.11
CA GLU A 119 -7.85 -31.28 3.79
C GLU A 119 -8.33 -29.88 3.38
N LYS A 120 -9.05 -29.17 4.27
CA LYS A 120 -9.49 -27.78 4.03
C LYS A 120 -8.31 -26.85 3.80
N SER A 121 -7.23 -27.03 4.56
CA SER A 121 -5.99 -26.26 4.42
C SER A 121 -5.35 -26.46 3.05
N VAL A 122 -5.26 -27.72 2.60
CA VAL A 122 -4.72 -28.06 1.28
C VAL A 122 -5.58 -27.48 0.15
N ILE A 123 -6.91 -27.56 0.25
CA ILE A 123 -7.83 -26.96 -0.73
C ILE A 123 -7.57 -25.45 -0.82
N LYS A 124 -7.52 -24.75 0.33
CA LYS A 124 -7.29 -23.31 0.36
C LYS A 124 -5.95 -22.92 -0.27
N MET A 125 -4.88 -23.66 0.01
CA MET A 125 -3.56 -23.43 -0.58
C MET A 125 -3.53 -23.65 -2.10
N ARG A 126 -4.25 -24.67 -2.60
CA ARG A 126 -4.39 -24.88 -4.05
C ARG A 126 -5.15 -23.73 -4.70
N SER A 127 -6.22 -23.24 -4.09
CA SER A 127 -6.97 -22.09 -4.59
C SER A 127 -6.11 -20.83 -4.65
N LEU A 128 -5.28 -20.56 -3.63
CA LEU A 128 -4.32 -19.45 -3.67
C LEU A 128 -3.32 -19.60 -4.83
N LYS A 129 -2.79 -20.81 -5.04
CA LYS A 129 -1.88 -21.09 -6.16
C LYS A 129 -2.53 -20.82 -7.52
N VAL A 130 -3.79 -21.19 -7.69
CA VAL A 130 -4.55 -20.91 -8.92
C VAL A 130 -4.73 -19.41 -9.10
N PHE A 131 -5.21 -18.71 -8.07
CA PHE A 131 -5.36 -17.25 -8.09
C PHE A 131 -4.07 -16.53 -8.50
N LEU A 132 -2.93 -16.88 -7.90
CA LEU A 132 -1.65 -16.24 -8.20
C LEU A 132 -1.19 -16.50 -9.65
N LYS A 133 -1.43 -17.72 -10.16
CA LYS A 133 -1.15 -18.04 -11.57
C LYS A 133 -2.03 -17.23 -12.50
N ASP A 134 -3.32 -17.13 -12.20
CA ASP A 134 -4.27 -16.39 -13.02
C ASP A 134 -3.95 -14.90 -13.03
N LYS A 135 -3.65 -14.31 -11.86
CA LYS A 135 -3.18 -12.92 -11.76
C LYS A 135 -1.91 -12.67 -12.54
N ARG A 136 -0.91 -13.57 -12.45
CA ARG A 136 0.32 -13.47 -13.25
C ARG A 136 0.01 -13.53 -14.75
N ASN A 137 -0.82 -14.47 -15.17
CA ASN A 137 -1.18 -14.63 -16.58
C ASN A 137 -1.99 -13.44 -17.08
N ASP A 138 -2.84 -12.85 -16.25
CA ASP A 138 -3.54 -11.60 -16.55
C ASP A 138 -2.58 -10.43 -16.78
N LEU A 139 -1.51 -10.33 -16.00
CA LEU A 139 -0.50 -9.27 -16.15
C LEU A 139 0.35 -9.46 -17.41
N VAL A 140 0.73 -10.71 -17.71
CA VAL A 140 1.58 -11.05 -18.87
C VAL A 140 0.79 -11.10 -20.18
N GLY A 141 -0.44 -11.61 -20.13
CA GLY A 141 -1.29 -11.88 -21.29
C GLY A 141 -2.11 -10.69 -21.78
N ARG A 142 -2.29 -9.64 -20.97
CA ARG A 142 -3.03 -8.45 -21.38
C ARG A 142 -2.16 -7.50 -22.20
N LYS A 143 -2.33 -7.56 -23.51
CA LYS A 143 -1.95 -6.49 -24.46
C LYS A 143 -2.77 -5.20 -24.29
N HIS A 144 -3.84 -5.18 -23.48
CA HIS A 144 -4.64 -3.98 -23.19
C HIS A 144 -5.04 -3.94 -21.71
N CYS A 145 -4.65 -2.86 -21.04
CA CYS A 145 -4.54 -2.75 -19.60
C CYS A 145 -5.85 -2.32 -18.93
N LYS A 146 -6.40 -3.15 -18.01
CA LYS A 146 -7.43 -2.70 -17.03
C LYS A 146 -6.80 -2.04 -15.78
N THR A 147 -5.50 -2.20 -15.56
CA THR A 147 -4.75 -1.47 -14.51
C THR A 147 -4.74 0.02 -14.83
N VAL A 148 -4.72 0.37 -16.13
CA VAL A 148 -4.86 1.74 -16.63
C VAL A 148 -6.20 2.35 -16.26
N THR A 149 -7.30 1.62 -16.06
CA THR A 149 -8.58 2.24 -15.69
C THR A 149 -8.61 2.71 -14.23
N HIS A 150 -7.96 1.98 -13.32
CA HIS A 150 -7.78 2.44 -11.94
C HIS A 150 -6.71 3.53 -11.87
N VAL A 151 -5.56 3.37 -12.53
CA VAL A 151 -4.51 4.41 -12.58
C VAL A 151 -5.03 5.69 -13.25
N LYS A 152 -5.86 5.62 -14.30
CA LYS A 152 -6.52 6.77 -14.92
C LYS A 152 -7.45 7.51 -13.96
N ARG A 153 -8.04 6.83 -12.97
CA ARG A 153 -8.84 7.51 -11.94
C ARG A 153 -7.98 8.39 -11.02
N TRP A 154 -6.69 8.11 -10.93
CA TRP A 154 -5.71 8.86 -10.14
C TRP A 154 -4.82 9.80 -10.97
N ALA A 155 -4.64 9.54 -12.26
CA ALA A 155 -3.85 10.38 -13.17
C ALA A 155 -4.56 11.69 -13.63
N PHE A 156 -5.79 11.91 -13.17
CA PHE A 156 -6.59 13.14 -13.41
C PHE A 156 -7.00 13.84 -12.11
N LEU A 157 -6.37 13.48 -11.00
CA LEU A 157 -6.34 14.23 -9.75
C LEU A 157 -4.95 14.86 -9.63
#